data_AF-A0A1H1Y041-F1
#
_entry.id   AF-A0A1H1Y041-F1
#
_cell.length_a   1.000
_cell.length_b   1.000
_cell.length_c   1.000
_cell.angle_alpha   90.00
_cell.angle_beta   90.00
_cell.angle_gamma   90.00
#
_symmetry.space_group_name_H-M   'P 1'
#
loop_
_entity.id
_entity.type
_entity.pdbx_description
1 polymer ?
#
loop_
_entity_poly.entity_id
_entity_poly.type
_entity_poly.pdbx_seq_one_letter_code
_entity_poly.pdbx_strand_id
1 'polypeptide(L)'
;MLEPPGIETNSLRRASRRTGARGGAVSALTFPCGAAEVAVGPDGTVTATLPGAAPTLLVTGGLLVHAADGRPLLPGPPEVRADEDEVELAWSTGALTLVVRHTFAVGWGLRVALSAGGEQAIDLRDPLLTWRTPDDRPAWALAAGAAGSYAVLPADGAGPLLGGVLRSGALPAVDPAGLHLGPVRLAAGARYVVQWQWDLHPGPRGLSRGRHPQVPRRLDLAVDEVVVVEATEDEALVLPDGLEAEHARGQVELSGVQPGRYPVELRAARGTTAYELRVGPPLETLLADRALVALEQPRTAAGIVRLADGDAALAVQRALAAAVLPDTELAEEALDLHTARLPDGDALDPRTVGYLCGEHTRTGDPALLERAERAVLVAASPEPGLGLAATQLCLALLLAGRPVAPVLQHLAGLAAAADRRASAAPLVAQASLLELEVVTTARRGPADGAAGSVRVRERVAALGGWLGAGLTGRAVRPLPVDQLAHLCAVLALLPEPAAAVHRTRWGCTAHVLAAGGRVSVLERVAWDGGPEAGPALSWLLLGTRAD
;
A
#
# COMPACT_ATOMS: atom_id res chain seq x y z
N MET A 1 35.39 -51.32 -0.85
CA MET A 1 34.63 -51.67 -2.05
C MET A 1 33.16 -51.74 -1.65
N LEU A 2 32.44 -50.64 -1.84
CA LEU A 2 30.98 -50.44 -1.85
C LEU A 2 30.77 -48.93 -1.97
N GLU A 3 30.35 -48.49 -3.15
CA GLU A 3 30.05 -47.11 -3.52
C GLU A 3 28.73 -46.64 -2.90
N PRO A 4 28.57 -45.34 -2.55
CA PRO A 4 27.28 -44.75 -2.23
C PRO A 4 26.55 -44.22 -3.49
N PRO A 5 25.21 -44.12 -3.46
CA PRO A 5 24.38 -43.88 -4.63
C PRO A 5 24.39 -42.42 -5.11
N GLY A 6 24.23 -42.27 -6.43
CA GLY A 6 24.34 -41.03 -7.18
C GLY A 6 23.28 -39.97 -6.85
N ILE A 7 23.75 -38.73 -6.83
CA ILE A 7 22.93 -37.52 -6.90
C ILE A 7 22.58 -37.32 -8.38
N GLU A 8 21.31 -37.51 -8.73
CA GLU A 8 20.78 -37.13 -10.04
C GLU A 8 20.79 -35.61 -10.18
N THR A 9 21.67 -35.12 -11.05
CA THR A 9 21.67 -33.76 -11.59
C THR A 9 20.41 -33.52 -12.42
N ASN A 10 19.52 -32.67 -11.92
CA ASN A 10 18.27 -32.35 -12.60
C ASN A 10 18.45 -31.23 -13.63
N SER A 11 18.57 -31.66 -14.89
CA SER A 11 17.97 -31.09 -16.11
C SER A 11 18.11 -29.59 -16.41
N LEU A 12 19.17 -29.27 -17.17
CA LEU A 12 19.26 -28.16 -18.12
C LEU A 12 18.06 -28.16 -19.08
N ARG A 13 17.15 -27.18 -18.96
CA ARG A 13 16.12 -26.89 -19.97
C ARG A 13 16.69 -25.89 -21.00
N ARG A 14 16.66 -26.30 -22.27
CA ARG A 14 17.11 -25.55 -23.44
C ARG A 14 16.40 -24.20 -23.56
N ALA A 15 17.17 -23.14 -23.84
CA ALA A 15 16.67 -21.92 -24.46
C ALA A 15 15.96 -22.27 -25.80
N SER A 16 14.68 -21.96 -25.91
CA SER A 16 13.90 -22.18 -27.13
C SER A 16 14.07 -20.98 -28.07
N ARG A 17 14.97 -21.10 -29.05
CA ARG A 17 15.03 -20.18 -30.19
C ARG A 17 13.90 -20.49 -31.17
N ARG A 18 12.89 -19.63 -31.26
CA ARG A 18 12.03 -19.57 -32.47
C ARG A 18 12.80 -18.81 -33.56
N THR A 19 13.60 -19.52 -34.34
CA THR A 19 14.33 -18.96 -35.49
C THR A 19 13.65 -19.30 -36.81
N GLY A 20 13.18 -18.27 -37.52
CA GLY A 20 12.98 -18.26 -38.98
C GLY A 20 13.93 -17.23 -39.59
N ALA A 21 14.67 -17.64 -40.62
CA ALA A 21 15.87 -16.96 -41.12
C ALA A 21 15.62 -15.70 -41.99
N ARG A 22 16.64 -14.82 -41.96
CA ARG A 22 16.96 -13.68 -42.86
C ARG A 22 16.07 -12.44 -42.75
N GLY A 23 16.65 -11.38 -42.16
CA GLY A 23 16.11 -10.01 -42.15
C GLY A 23 14.98 -9.73 -41.17
N GLY A 24 14.72 -10.63 -40.21
CA GLY A 24 13.56 -10.58 -39.33
C GLY A 24 13.87 -10.00 -37.95
N ALA A 25 12.95 -9.19 -37.44
CA ALA A 25 12.93 -8.65 -36.08
C ALA A 25 13.35 -9.70 -35.04
N VAL A 26 14.27 -9.34 -34.15
CA VAL A 26 14.69 -10.19 -33.03
C VAL A 26 13.44 -10.45 -32.18
N SER A 27 13.00 -11.71 -32.10
CA SER A 27 11.91 -12.11 -31.20
C SER A 27 12.38 -12.02 -29.74
N ALA A 28 11.45 -11.83 -28.80
CA ALA A 28 11.80 -11.80 -27.38
C ALA A 28 12.55 -13.08 -26.94
N LEU A 29 13.58 -12.90 -26.11
CA LEU A 29 14.42 -13.96 -25.53
C LEU A 29 13.94 -14.29 -24.12
N THR A 30 13.85 -15.56 -23.79
CA THR A 30 13.24 -16.02 -22.52
C THR A 30 14.25 -16.76 -21.65
N PHE A 31 14.29 -16.40 -20.36
CA PHE A 31 15.21 -16.94 -19.37
C PHE A 31 14.48 -17.37 -18.09
N PRO A 32 14.90 -18.48 -17.46
CA PRO A 32 14.39 -18.87 -16.15
C PRO A 32 14.96 -17.99 -15.03
N CYS A 33 14.13 -17.63 -14.06
CA CYS A 33 14.53 -16.97 -12.82
C CYS A 33 13.84 -17.67 -11.64
N GLY A 34 14.47 -18.72 -11.11
CA GLY A 34 13.82 -19.64 -10.19
C GLY A 34 12.62 -20.30 -10.85
N ALA A 35 11.42 -20.11 -10.28
CA ALA A 35 10.17 -20.58 -10.88
C ALA A 35 9.54 -19.57 -11.86
N ALA A 36 10.04 -18.33 -11.95
CA ALA A 36 9.54 -17.33 -12.89
C ALA A 36 10.21 -17.47 -14.26
N GLU A 37 9.53 -16.92 -15.26
CA GLU A 37 10.05 -16.76 -16.61
C GLU A 37 10.21 -15.26 -16.92
N VAL A 38 11.40 -14.86 -17.37
CA VAL A 38 11.71 -13.48 -17.74
C VAL A 38 11.97 -13.42 -19.24
N ALA A 39 11.18 -12.64 -19.97
CA ALA A 39 11.38 -12.40 -21.38
C ALA A 39 11.93 -10.99 -21.63
N VAL A 40 12.97 -10.88 -22.47
CA VAL A 40 13.62 -9.64 -22.89
C VAL A 40 13.37 -9.43 -24.38
N GLY A 41 12.63 -8.38 -24.71
CA GLY A 41 12.27 -7.94 -26.05
C GLY A 41 13.40 -7.17 -26.75
N PRO A 42 13.33 -7.05 -28.08
CA PRO A 42 14.34 -6.38 -28.90
C PRO A 42 14.40 -4.85 -28.71
N ASP A 43 13.34 -4.27 -28.17
CA ASP A 43 13.20 -2.86 -27.79
C ASP A 43 13.70 -2.58 -26.37
N GLY A 44 14.21 -3.60 -25.67
CA GLY A 44 14.58 -3.55 -24.27
C GLY A 44 13.41 -3.71 -23.31
N THR A 45 12.23 -4.08 -23.81
CA THR A 45 11.09 -4.42 -22.96
C THR A 45 11.35 -5.71 -22.19
N VAL A 46 11.27 -5.72 -20.86
CA VAL A 46 11.38 -6.96 -20.07
C VAL A 46 10.08 -7.26 -19.37
N THR A 47 9.59 -8.48 -19.56
CA THR A 47 8.41 -9.01 -18.89
C THR A 47 8.79 -10.17 -17.98
N ALA A 48 8.35 -10.12 -16.72
CA ALA A 48 8.47 -11.24 -15.79
C ALA A 48 7.11 -11.89 -15.57
N THR A 49 7.06 -13.22 -15.61
CA THR A 49 5.83 -14.02 -15.46
C THR A 49 6.02 -15.07 -14.36
N LEU A 50 5.06 -15.14 -13.43
CA LEU A 50 5.01 -16.17 -12.39
C LEU A 50 4.24 -17.40 -12.87
N PRO A 51 4.54 -18.60 -12.34
CA PRO A 51 3.75 -19.80 -12.60
C PRO A 51 2.26 -19.58 -12.27
N GLY A 52 1.37 -19.90 -13.23
CA GLY A 52 -0.07 -19.83 -13.01
C GLY A 52 -0.66 -18.42 -12.90
N ALA A 53 0.15 -17.36 -13.04
CA ALA A 53 -0.32 -15.99 -13.12
C ALA A 53 -0.46 -15.56 -14.59
N ALA A 54 -1.38 -14.62 -14.87
CA ALA A 54 -1.34 -13.90 -16.14
C ALA A 54 0.05 -13.26 -16.33
N PRO A 55 0.58 -13.24 -17.57
CA PRO A 55 1.90 -12.66 -17.82
C PRO A 55 1.90 -11.18 -17.47
N THR A 56 3.07 -10.70 -17.06
CA THR A 56 3.40 -9.30 -16.72
C THR A 56 3.29 -8.97 -15.23
N LEU A 57 4.38 -9.16 -14.49
CA LEU A 57 4.56 -8.55 -13.15
C LEU A 57 5.33 -7.24 -13.25
N LEU A 58 6.13 -7.10 -14.30
CA LEU A 58 6.97 -5.95 -14.51
C LEU A 58 7.13 -5.74 -16.01
N VAL A 59 7.05 -4.48 -16.44
CA VAL A 59 7.46 -3.99 -17.75
C VAL A 59 8.53 -2.91 -17.53
N THR A 60 9.80 -3.27 -17.67
CA THR A 60 10.82 -2.24 -17.97
C THR A 60 10.83 -2.06 -19.48
N GLY A 61 10.98 -0.84 -19.97
CA GLY A 61 11.27 -0.60 -21.38
C GLY A 61 12.55 0.20 -21.47
N GLY A 62 13.68 -0.36 -20.99
CA GLY A 62 15.08 0.11 -20.89
C GLY A 62 15.47 1.57 -21.22
N LEU A 63 14.55 2.51 -21.11
CA LEU A 63 14.62 3.85 -21.65
C LEU A 63 14.99 4.76 -20.51
N LEU A 64 16.07 5.48 -20.71
CA LEU A 64 16.42 6.60 -19.85
C LEU A 64 15.66 7.82 -20.36
N VAL A 65 14.82 8.41 -19.52
CA VAL A 65 14.10 9.64 -19.84
C VAL A 65 14.44 10.74 -18.85
N HIS A 66 14.21 11.98 -19.24
CA HIS A 66 14.14 13.08 -18.30
C HIS A 66 12.88 12.93 -17.44
N ALA A 67 13.02 12.90 -16.11
CA ALA A 67 11.85 12.78 -15.23
C ALA A 67 10.83 13.91 -15.40
N ALA A 68 11.29 15.15 -15.68
CA ALA A 68 10.45 16.34 -15.72
C ALA A 68 9.49 16.39 -16.93
N ASP A 69 9.91 15.92 -18.11
CA ASP A 69 9.12 16.02 -19.35
C ASP A 69 8.96 14.68 -20.09
N GLY A 70 9.49 13.59 -19.52
CA GLY A 70 9.38 12.23 -20.06
C GLY A 70 10.15 12.02 -21.36
N ARG A 71 10.96 12.98 -21.83
CA ARG A 71 11.65 12.86 -23.11
C ARG A 71 12.81 11.86 -23.01
N PRO A 72 13.00 10.99 -24.02
CA PRO A 72 14.17 10.12 -24.11
C PRO A 72 15.47 10.91 -24.05
N LEU A 73 16.36 10.51 -23.13
CA LEU A 73 17.74 10.99 -23.09
C LEU A 73 18.58 10.38 -24.22
N LEU A 74 18.22 9.17 -24.64
CA LEU A 74 18.87 8.42 -25.71
C LEU A 74 17.78 7.91 -26.68
N PRO A 75 17.43 8.67 -27.73
CA PRO A 75 16.40 8.27 -28.67
C PRO A 75 16.91 7.18 -29.63
N GLY A 76 16.04 6.22 -29.96
CA GLY A 76 16.34 5.14 -30.92
C GLY A 76 16.39 3.74 -30.27
N PRO A 77 16.40 2.68 -31.08
CA PRO A 77 16.47 1.31 -30.59
C PRO A 77 17.88 0.99 -30.02
N PRO A 78 17.98 0.10 -29.02
CA PRO A 78 19.28 -0.38 -28.54
C PRO A 78 20.00 -1.27 -29.56
N GLU A 79 21.32 -1.32 -29.46
CA GLU A 79 22.07 -2.50 -29.90
C GLU A 79 21.82 -3.62 -28.88
N VAL A 80 21.40 -4.80 -29.36
CA VAL A 80 21.11 -5.96 -28.52
C VAL A 80 22.18 -7.03 -28.74
N ARG A 81 22.83 -7.44 -27.65
CA ARG A 81 23.73 -8.60 -27.61
C ARG A 81 23.17 -9.60 -26.62
N ALA A 82 23.19 -10.88 -26.96
CA ALA A 82 22.68 -11.92 -26.10
C ALA A 82 23.55 -13.18 -26.17
N ASP A 83 23.69 -13.82 -25.02
CA ASP A 83 24.31 -15.12 -24.83
C ASP A 83 23.32 -16.09 -24.15
N GLU A 84 23.76 -17.28 -23.73
CA GLU A 84 22.91 -18.32 -23.12
C GLU A 84 22.21 -17.86 -21.84
N ASP A 85 22.85 -17.01 -21.04
CA ASP A 85 22.39 -16.57 -19.73
C ASP A 85 22.47 -15.04 -19.53
N GLU A 86 22.67 -14.29 -20.61
CA GLU A 86 22.88 -12.85 -20.56
C GLU A 86 22.24 -12.10 -21.73
N VAL A 87 21.69 -10.92 -21.45
CA VAL A 87 21.28 -9.94 -22.46
C VAL A 87 21.85 -8.57 -22.12
N GLU A 88 22.55 -7.96 -23.08
CA GLU A 88 23.06 -6.60 -23.02
C GLU A 88 22.34 -5.72 -24.05
N LEU A 89 21.85 -4.57 -23.57
CA LEU A 89 21.17 -3.55 -24.35
C LEU A 89 22.00 -2.27 -24.25
N ALA A 90 22.42 -1.71 -25.38
CA ALA A 90 23.27 -0.53 -25.42
C ALA A 90 22.66 0.58 -26.27
N TRP A 91 22.60 1.79 -25.72
CA TRP A 91 22.20 3.02 -26.40
C TRP A 91 23.35 4.02 -26.36
N SER A 92 23.59 4.75 -27.44
CA SER A 92 24.65 5.76 -27.50
C SER A 92 24.30 6.93 -28.41
N THR A 93 24.64 8.15 -27.99
CA THR A 93 24.55 9.39 -28.79
C THR A 93 25.93 10.02 -29.04
N GLY A 94 27.01 9.28 -28.77
CA GLY A 94 28.40 9.76 -28.83
C GLY A 94 28.83 10.51 -27.57
N ALA A 95 27.98 11.37 -27.00
CA ALA A 95 28.27 12.04 -25.73
C ALA A 95 27.94 11.16 -24.51
N LEU A 96 26.80 10.47 -24.54
CA LEU A 96 26.32 9.62 -23.46
C LEU A 96 26.11 8.20 -23.97
N THR A 97 26.47 7.22 -23.16
CA THR A 97 26.19 5.80 -23.40
C THR A 97 25.45 5.21 -22.21
N LEU A 98 24.36 4.50 -22.48
CA LEU A 98 23.64 3.67 -21.53
C LEU A 98 23.85 2.20 -21.90
N VAL A 99 24.25 1.40 -20.92
CA VAL A 99 24.29 -0.06 -21.04
C VAL A 99 23.42 -0.65 -19.94
N VAL A 100 22.44 -1.47 -20.35
CA VAL A 100 21.59 -2.25 -19.45
C VAL A 100 21.90 -3.72 -19.69
N ARG A 101 22.39 -4.41 -18.66
CA ARG A 101 22.79 -5.81 -18.72
C ARG A 101 21.94 -6.64 -17.76
N HIS A 102 21.33 -7.69 -18.30
CA HIS A 102 20.57 -8.71 -17.58
C HIS A 102 21.38 -9.99 -17.54
N THR A 103 21.62 -10.55 -16.36
CA THR A 103 22.34 -11.81 -16.16
C THR A 103 21.44 -12.81 -15.43
N PHE A 104 21.44 -14.07 -15.83
CA PHE A 104 20.53 -15.10 -15.30
C PHE A 104 21.24 -16.34 -14.70
N ALA A 105 22.57 -16.39 -14.74
CA ALA A 105 23.39 -17.53 -14.30
C ALA A 105 23.09 -18.00 -12.86
N VAL A 106 22.86 -17.06 -11.95
CA VAL A 106 22.69 -17.30 -10.50
C VAL A 106 21.45 -16.57 -9.96
N GLY A 107 20.44 -16.42 -10.81
CA GLY A 107 19.29 -15.53 -10.58
C GLY A 107 19.38 -14.27 -11.42
N TRP A 108 18.34 -13.43 -11.38
CA TRP A 108 18.24 -12.27 -12.26
C TRP A 108 19.02 -11.07 -11.70
N GLY A 109 20.23 -10.85 -12.22
CA GLY A 109 21.00 -9.62 -12.02
C GLY A 109 20.63 -8.56 -13.07
N LEU A 110 20.51 -7.30 -12.64
CA LEU A 110 20.33 -6.15 -13.52
C LEU A 110 21.42 -5.12 -13.22
N ARG A 111 22.18 -4.74 -14.24
CA ARG A 111 23.20 -3.69 -14.15
C ARG A 111 22.90 -2.59 -15.15
N VAL A 112 22.82 -1.36 -14.66
CA VAL A 112 22.62 -0.15 -15.46
C VAL A 112 23.88 0.70 -15.35
N ALA A 113 24.49 1.05 -16.48
CA ALA A 113 25.69 1.87 -16.54
C ALA A 113 25.48 3.06 -17.48
N LEU A 114 25.69 4.27 -16.95
CA LEU A 114 25.75 5.51 -17.70
C LEU A 114 27.20 5.94 -17.82
N SER A 115 27.68 6.21 -19.03
CA SER A 115 29.07 6.61 -19.27
C SER A 115 29.14 7.85 -20.15
N ALA A 116 30.02 8.78 -19.80
CA ALA A 116 30.34 9.91 -20.67
C ALA A 116 31.36 9.47 -21.73
N GLY A 117 30.94 9.47 -22.99
CA GLY A 117 31.76 9.09 -24.14
C GLY A 117 32.63 10.23 -24.72
N GLY A 118 32.42 11.46 -24.27
CA GLY A 118 33.13 12.65 -24.75
C GLY A 118 34.13 13.25 -23.76
N GLU A 119 34.79 14.34 -24.19
CA GLU A 119 35.77 15.10 -23.39
C GLU A 119 35.14 16.09 -22.41
N GLN A 120 33.81 16.27 -22.45
CA GLN A 120 33.07 17.18 -21.60
C GLN A 120 32.32 16.44 -20.50
N ALA A 121 32.16 17.10 -19.34
CA ALA A 121 31.30 16.62 -18.28
C ALA A 121 29.82 16.70 -18.71
N ILE A 122 29.01 15.77 -18.22
CA ILE A 122 27.58 15.66 -18.49
C ILE A 122 26.82 15.80 -17.16
N ASP A 123 25.88 16.73 -17.12
CA ASP A 123 24.99 16.93 -15.99
C ASP A 123 23.57 16.47 -16.35
N LEU A 124 23.12 15.38 -15.72
CA LEU A 124 21.76 14.86 -15.82
C LEU A 124 21.01 15.23 -14.55
N ARG A 125 19.95 16.05 -14.66
CA ARG A 125 19.26 16.58 -13.47
C ARG A 125 18.48 15.52 -12.69
N ASP A 126 17.78 14.64 -13.39
CA ASP A 126 17.06 13.50 -12.79
C ASP A 126 16.76 12.48 -13.91
N PRO A 127 17.73 11.60 -14.24
CA PRO A 127 17.50 10.51 -15.16
C PRO A 127 16.55 9.49 -14.52
N LEU A 128 15.45 9.22 -15.20
CA LEU A 128 14.47 8.20 -14.82
C LEU A 128 14.71 6.95 -15.67
N LEU A 129 14.92 5.81 -15.01
CA LEU A 129 14.87 4.50 -15.65
C LEU A 129 13.42 4.03 -15.67
N THR A 130 12.82 3.92 -16.85
CA THR A 130 11.43 3.47 -16.98
C THR A 130 11.26 2.07 -16.39
N TRP A 131 10.38 1.94 -15.40
CA TRP A 131 10.21 0.70 -14.64
C TRP A 131 8.77 0.61 -14.13
N ARG A 132 7.90 -0.06 -14.89
CA ARG A 132 6.46 -0.02 -14.66
C ARG A 132 5.93 -1.37 -14.19
N THR A 133 5.00 -1.32 -13.24
CA THR A 133 4.18 -2.46 -12.84
C THR A 133 2.78 -2.30 -13.41
N PRO A 134 2.07 -3.40 -13.71
CA PRO A 134 0.67 -3.33 -14.07
C PRO A 134 -0.17 -2.64 -12.99
N ASP A 135 -1.21 -1.93 -13.41
CA ASP A 135 -2.09 -1.16 -12.53
C ASP A 135 -2.94 -2.05 -11.59
N ASP A 136 -3.13 -3.33 -11.93
CA ASP A 136 -3.86 -4.32 -11.12
C ASP A 136 -2.95 -5.05 -10.11
N ARG A 137 -1.68 -4.67 -10.00
CA ARG A 137 -0.70 -5.31 -9.12
C ARG A 137 -0.16 -4.33 -8.08
N PRO A 138 -0.21 -4.69 -6.78
CA PRO A 138 0.45 -3.89 -5.77
C PRO A 138 1.97 -3.96 -5.93
N ALA A 139 2.60 -2.78 -5.92
CA ALA A 139 4.05 -2.63 -5.95
C ALA A 139 4.52 -1.75 -4.79
N TRP A 140 5.62 -2.16 -4.17
CA TRP A 140 6.18 -1.52 -2.98
C TRP A 140 7.67 -1.27 -3.19
N ALA A 141 8.14 -0.08 -2.82
CA ALA A 141 9.53 0.29 -3.00
C ALA A 141 10.08 0.98 -1.74
N LEU A 142 11.30 0.59 -1.39
CA LEU A 142 12.16 1.35 -0.50
C LEU A 142 13.14 2.13 -1.37
N ALA A 143 12.94 3.45 -1.47
CA ALA A 143 13.88 4.37 -2.11
C ALA A 143 14.63 5.12 -1.02
N ALA A 144 15.66 4.50 -0.45
CA ALA A 144 16.42 5.06 0.67
C ALA A 144 17.90 5.30 0.34
N GLY A 145 18.19 5.83 -0.84
CA GLY A 145 19.56 6.12 -1.28
C GLY A 145 20.34 4.82 -1.52
N ALA A 146 21.42 4.60 -0.78
CA ALA A 146 22.23 3.38 -0.90
C ALA A 146 21.49 2.10 -0.48
N ALA A 147 20.41 2.22 0.29
CA ALA A 147 19.48 1.15 0.61
C ALA A 147 18.27 1.20 -0.33
N GLY A 148 18.16 0.26 -1.25
CA GLY A 148 17.06 0.17 -2.20
C GLY A 148 16.42 -1.21 -2.22
N SER A 149 15.09 -1.26 -2.25
CA SER A 149 14.37 -2.49 -2.60
C SER A 149 13.09 -2.17 -3.37
N TYR A 150 12.63 -3.15 -4.15
CA TYR A 150 11.43 -3.05 -4.94
C TYR A 150 10.73 -4.40 -4.95
N ALA A 151 9.42 -4.43 -4.83
CA ALA A 151 8.64 -5.64 -4.77
C ALA A 151 7.38 -5.51 -5.62
N VAL A 152 7.08 -6.54 -6.38
CA VAL A 152 5.79 -6.71 -7.06
C VAL A 152 5.08 -7.89 -6.42
N LEU A 153 3.91 -7.62 -5.85
CA LEU A 153 3.07 -8.62 -5.24
C LEU A 153 2.05 -9.16 -6.27
N PRO A 154 1.66 -10.44 -6.17
CA PRO A 154 0.52 -10.93 -6.91
C PRO A 154 -0.77 -10.25 -6.42
N ALA A 155 -1.74 -10.08 -7.32
CA ALA A 155 -3.00 -9.40 -7.01
C ALA A 155 -3.80 -10.08 -5.88
N ASP A 156 -3.64 -11.40 -5.74
CA ASP A 156 -4.26 -12.20 -4.67
C ASP A 156 -3.50 -12.16 -3.34
N GLY A 157 -2.30 -11.57 -3.29
CA GLY A 157 -1.41 -11.57 -2.14
C GLY A 157 -0.88 -12.95 -1.68
N ALA A 158 -1.23 -14.03 -2.38
CA ALA A 158 -1.02 -15.42 -1.99
C ALA A 158 0.17 -16.10 -2.70
N GLY A 159 0.60 -15.60 -3.85
CA GLY A 159 1.77 -16.12 -4.58
C GLY A 159 3.13 -15.57 -4.10
N PRO A 160 4.26 -16.18 -4.49
CA PRO A 160 5.56 -15.57 -4.28
C PRO A 160 5.58 -14.17 -4.91
N LEU A 161 6.35 -13.27 -4.33
CA LEU A 161 6.55 -11.92 -4.87
C LEU A 161 7.86 -11.87 -5.65
N LEU A 162 7.89 -11.04 -6.69
CA LEU A 162 9.13 -10.70 -7.38
C LEU A 162 9.78 -9.54 -6.62
N GLY A 163 10.98 -9.74 -6.09
CA GLY A 163 11.69 -8.75 -5.27
C GLY A 163 13.06 -8.43 -5.85
N GLY A 164 13.39 -7.14 -5.90
CA GLY A 164 14.67 -6.59 -6.30
C GLY A 164 15.33 -5.90 -5.12
N VAL A 165 16.63 -6.14 -4.93
CA VAL A 165 17.45 -5.49 -3.91
C VAL A 165 18.61 -4.77 -4.58
N LEU A 166 18.77 -3.49 -4.25
CA LEU A 166 19.89 -2.68 -4.70
C LEU A 166 21.19 -3.21 -4.08
N ARG A 167 22.19 -3.47 -4.92
CA ARG A 167 23.53 -3.96 -4.53
C ARG A 167 24.59 -2.89 -4.62
N SER A 168 24.43 -1.95 -5.54
CA SER A 168 25.34 -0.82 -5.75
C SER A 168 24.59 0.32 -6.40
N GLY A 169 25.02 1.56 -6.13
CA GLY A 169 24.38 2.78 -6.62
C GLY A 169 23.47 3.40 -5.55
N ALA A 170 22.61 4.32 -5.98
CA ALA A 170 21.62 4.95 -5.11
C ALA A 170 20.24 4.96 -5.78
N LEU A 171 19.20 4.88 -4.96
CA LEU A 171 17.80 5.02 -5.35
C LEU A 171 17.13 6.08 -4.47
N PRO A 172 17.16 7.36 -4.90
CA PRO A 172 16.55 8.46 -4.14
C PRO A 172 15.02 8.49 -4.19
N ALA A 173 14.41 8.03 -5.29
CA ALA A 173 12.95 8.03 -5.44
C ALA A 173 12.47 6.95 -6.41
N VAL A 174 11.19 6.59 -6.26
CA VAL A 174 10.46 5.68 -7.15
C VAL A 174 9.05 6.22 -7.31
N ASP A 175 8.55 6.19 -8.54
CA ASP A 175 7.19 6.59 -8.88
C ASP A 175 6.55 5.56 -9.85
N PRO A 176 5.27 5.74 -10.24
CA PRO A 176 4.64 4.83 -11.21
C PRO A 176 5.30 4.81 -12.60
N ALA A 177 6.12 5.80 -12.95
CA ALA A 177 6.82 5.87 -14.23
C ALA A 177 8.16 5.11 -14.19
N GLY A 178 8.86 5.09 -13.05
CA GLY A 178 10.02 4.25 -12.86
C GLY A 178 10.91 4.54 -11.65
N LEU A 179 12.20 4.25 -11.82
CA LEU A 179 13.24 4.40 -10.80
C LEU A 179 14.03 5.69 -11.07
N HIS A 180 13.98 6.64 -10.14
CA HIS A 180 14.76 7.87 -10.25
C HIS A 180 16.20 7.58 -9.87
N LEU A 181 17.15 8.01 -10.69
CA LEU A 181 18.58 7.91 -10.36
C LEU A 181 19.10 9.16 -9.65
N GLY A 182 18.27 10.21 -9.53
CA GLY A 182 18.63 11.50 -8.96
C GLY A 182 19.63 12.28 -9.83
N PRO A 183 20.10 13.45 -9.38
CA PRO A 183 21.09 14.21 -10.13
C PRO A 183 22.39 13.42 -10.34
N VAL A 184 22.76 13.20 -11.61
CA VAL A 184 24.00 12.50 -11.99
C VAL A 184 24.91 13.46 -12.74
N ARG A 185 26.09 13.71 -12.17
CA ARG A 185 27.18 14.42 -12.84
C ARG A 185 28.28 13.45 -13.23
N LEU A 186 28.50 13.29 -14.53
CA LEU A 186 29.57 12.46 -15.08
C LEU A 186 30.71 13.37 -15.53
N ALA A 187 31.90 13.20 -14.95
CA ALA A 187 33.12 13.77 -15.54
C ALA A 187 33.44 13.08 -16.88
N ALA A 188 34.30 13.70 -17.69
CA ALA A 188 34.76 13.11 -18.95
C ALA A 188 35.35 11.70 -18.71
N GLY A 189 34.87 10.71 -19.46
CA GLY A 189 35.26 9.30 -19.30
C GLY A 189 34.78 8.61 -18.01
N ALA A 190 34.03 9.30 -17.14
CA ALA A 190 33.49 8.71 -15.92
C ALA A 190 32.22 7.88 -16.20
N ARG A 191 31.89 7.01 -15.26
CA ARG A 191 30.69 6.17 -15.30
C ARG A 191 29.92 6.20 -13.99
N TYR A 192 28.60 6.16 -14.08
CA TYR A 192 27.67 5.91 -12.99
C TYR A 192 27.06 4.52 -13.16
N VAL A 193 26.98 3.74 -12.08
CA VAL A 193 26.53 2.34 -12.13
C VAL A 193 25.53 2.06 -11.01
N VAL A 194 24.40 1.46 -11.39
CA VAL A 194 23.39 0.93 -10.48
C VAL A 194 23.25 -0.56 -10.73
N GLN A 195 23.22 -1.35 -9.66
CA GLN A 195 23.10 -2.81 -9.73
C GLN A 195 22.00 -3.32 -8.82
N TRP A 196 21.16 -4.17 -9.37
CA TRP A 196 20.05 -4.82 -8.69
C TRP A 196 20.19 -6.33 -8.77
N GLN A 197 19.79 -7.01 -7.70
CA GLN A 197 19.58 -8.46 -7.70
C GLN A 197 18.10 -8.73 -7.50
N TRP A 198 17.50 -9.43 -8.45
CA TRP A 198 16.11 -9.86 -8.44
C TRP A 198 16.01 -11.36 -8.16
N ASP A 199 14.97 -11.72 -7.42
CA ASP A 199 14.63 -13.10 -7.12
C ASP A 199 13.14 -13.23 -6.78
N LEU A 200 12.65 -14.47 -6.75
CA LEU A 200 11.36 -14.81 -6.20
C LEU A 200 11.48 -15.03 -4.69
N HIS A 201 10.68 -14.28 -3.94
CA HIS A 201 10.58 -14.46 -2.50
C HIS A 201 9.27 -15.17 -2.15
N PRO A 202 9.29 -16.18 -1.25
CA PRO A 202 8.07 -16.87 -0.83
C PRO A 202 7.07 -15.96 -0.12
N GLY A 203 7.54 -14.81 0.40
CA GLY A 203 6.68 -13.76 0.94
C GLY A 203 7.46 -12.53 1.40
N PRO A 204 6.73 -11.46 1.78
CA PRO A 204 7.29 -10.16 2.19
C PRO A 204 8.38 -10.22 3.26
N ARG A 205 8.19 -11.10 4.24
CA ARG A 205 9.16 -11.30 5.32
C ARG A 205 10.52 -11.75 4.81
N GLY A 206 10.56 -12.60 3.79
CA GLY A 206 11.81 -13.12 3.21
C GLY A 206 12.58 -12.06 2.42
N LEU A 207 11.89 -11.10 1.83
CA LEU A 207 12.53 -9.94 1.20
C LEU A 207 13.05 -8.96 2.27
N SER A 208 12.24 -8.61 3.26
CA SER A 208 12.57 -7.51 4.18
C SER A 208 13.58 -7.88 5.28
N ARG A 209 13.60 -9.13 5.73
CA ARG A 209 14.36 -9.54 6.93
C ARG A 209 15.87 -9.36 6.76
N GLY A 210 16.46 -8.47 7.56
CA GLY A 210 17.91 -8.28 7.70
C GLY A 210 18.60 -7.62 6.51
N ARG A 211 17.85 -7.04 5.56
CA ARG A 211 18.43 -6.42 4.35
C ARG A 211 18.71 -4.94 4.48
N HIS A 212 17.90 -4.24 5.26
CA HIS A 212 17.97 -2.78 5.43
C HIS A 212 17.94 -2.43 6.92
N PRO A 213 18.92 -2.88 7.72
CA PRO A 213 18.89 -2.67 9.17
C PRO A 213 18.98 -1.18 9.57
N GLN A 214 19.52 -0.33 8.70
CA GLN A 214 19.59 1.13 8.86
C GLN A 214 18.25 1.86 8.61
N VAL A 215 17.23 1.14 8.13
CA VAL A 215 15.91 1.69 7.81
C VAL A 215 14.89 1.01 8.71
N PRO A 216 14.03 1.76 9.41
CA PRO A 216 13.05 1.15 10.27
C PRO A 216 12.03 0.41 9.41
N ARG A 217 11.46 -0.65 9.97
CA ARG A 217 10.52 -1.49 9.22
C ARG A 217 9.28 -0.72 8.79
N ARG A 218 8.83 0.25 9.59
CA ARG A 218 7.72 1.17 9.32
C ARG A 218 8.28 2.58 9.19
N LEU A 219 7.75 3.32 8.23
CA LEU A 219 8.10 4.72 8.00
C LEU A 219 7.00 5.68 8.48
N ASP A 220 5.81 5.17 8.76
CA ASP A 220 4.68 5.91 9.29
C ASP A 220 4.45 5.51 10.75
N LEU A 221 4.51 6.49 11.64
CA LEU A 221 4.51 6.37 13.10
C LEU A 221 3.41 7.21 13.75
N ALA A 222 2.80 6.71 14.82
CA ALA A 222 2.06 7.58 15.73
C ALA A 222 3.03 8.50 16.49
N VAL A 223 2.50 9.60 17.04
CA VAL A 223 3.25 10.43 18.00
C VAL A 223 3.75 9.55 19.15
N ASP A 224 5.01 9.75 19.54
CA ASP A 224 5.73 8.98 20.56
C ASP A 224 5.93 7.48 20.24
N GLU A 225 5.54 6.99 19.05
CA GLU A 225 5.87 5.63 18.64
C GLU A 225 7.37 5.53 18.33
N VAL A 226 8.04 4.59 19.00
CA VAL A 226 9.47 4.34 18.84
C VAL A 226 9.72 3.32 17.73
N VAL A 227 10.69 3.61 16.86
CA VAL A 227 11.28 2.64 15.94
C VAL A 227 12.78 2.51 16.14
N VAL A 228 13.29 1.33 15.81
CA VAL A 228 14.70 1.00 16.00
C VAL A 228 15.38 0.82 14.64
N VAL A 229 16.56 1.41 14.50
CA VAL A 229 17.49 1.18 13.39
C VAL A 229 18.84 0.75 13.93
N GLU A 230 19.59 -0.01 13.14
CA GLU A 230 21.01 -0.28 13.42
C GLU A 230 21.84 0.88 12.86
N ALA A 231 22.68 1.46 13.72
CA ALA A 231 23.71 2.42 13.33
C ALA A 231 24.98 2.08 14.09
N THR A 232 26.08 1.95 13.35
CA THR A 232 27.42 1.69 13.91
C THR A 232 28.09 3.00 14.33
N GLU A 233 29.13 2.93 15.16
CA GLU A 233 29.88 4.12 15.61
C GLU A 233 30.55 4.90 14.45
N ASP A 234 30.74 4.26 13.29
CA ASP A 234 31.33 4.85 12.09
C ASP A 234 30.29 5.55 11.18
N GLU A 235 29.02 5.59 11.57
CA GLU A 235 27.92 6.16 10.79
C GLU A 235 27.42 7.46 11.41
N ALA A 236 27.39 8.52 10.61
CA ALA A 236 26.86 9.80 11.06
C ALA A 236 25.34 9.84 10.81
N LEU A 237 24.56 9.86 11.89
CA LEU A 237 23.12 10.06 11.87
C LEU A 237 22.80 11.56 11.85
N VAL A 238 22.02 11.99 10.85
CA VAL A 238 21.53 13.37 10.71
C VAL A 238 20.02 13.37 10.87
N LEU A 239 19.53 14.13 11.85
CA LEU A 239 18.12 14.24 12.20
C LEU A 239 17.69 15.72 12.20
N PRO A 240 16.45 16.02 11.80
CA PRO A 240 15.86 17.34 11.91
C PRO A 240 15.34 17.59 13.33
N ASP A 241 15.00 18.85 13.63
CA ASP A 241 14.30 19.20 14.86
C ASP A 241 12.93 18.49 14.95
N GLY A 242 12.53 18.05 16.15
CA GLY A 242 11.27 17.35 16.41
C GLY A 242 11.32 15.82 16.31
N LEU A 243 12.47 15.25 15.96
CA LEU A 243 12.76 13.82 16.03
C LEU A 243 13.80 13.57 17.13
N GLU A 244 13.46 12.74 18.10
CA GLU A 244 14.35 12.35 19.18
C GLU A 244 15.11 11.06 18.81
N ALA A 245 16.32 10.93 19.33
CA ALA A 245 17.14 9.75 19.14
C ALA A 245 17.85 9.32 20.43
N GLU A 246 17.62 8.07 20.83
CA GLU A 246 18.32 7.44 21.94
C GLU A 246 19.24 6.34 21.42
N HIS A 247 20.51 6.35 21.85
CA HIS A 247 21.51 5.38 21.41
C HIS A 247 21.67 4.27 22.43
N ALA A 248 21.47 3.02 22.01
CA ALA A 248 21.64 1.86 22.86
C ALA A 248 22.31 0.71 22.09
N ARG A 249 23.55 0.36 22.47
CA ARG A 249 24.23 -0.89 22.04
C ARG A 249 24.26 -1.13 20.51
N GLY A 250 24.64 -0.12 19.72
CA GLY A 250 24.69 -0.22 18.25
C GLY A 250 23.33 -0.13 17.55
N GLN A 251 22.31 0.29 18.30
CA GLN A 251 20.99 0.62 17.80
C GLN A 251 20.65 2.06 18.16
N VAL A 252 19.80 2.66 17.35
CA VAL A 252 19.22 3.98 17.61
C VAL A 252 17.71 3.84 17.62
N GLU A 253 17.11 4.26 18.72
CA GLU A 253 15.67 4.41 18.88
C GLU A 253 15.28 5.80 18.40
N LEU A 254 14.36 5.90 17.45
CA LEU A 254 13.85 7.13 16.87
C LEU A 254 12.37 7.30 17.27
N SER A 255 12.00 8.47 17.75
CA SER A 255 10.62 8.83 18.09
C SER A 255 10.30 10.25 17.69
N GLY A 256 9.09 10.48 17.17
CA GLY A 256 8.62 11.81 16.83
C GLY A 256 7.67 12.35 17.90
N VAL A 257 8.02 13.49 18.49
CA VAL A 257 7.24 14.12 19.58
C VAL A 257 6.10 15.00 19.08
N GLN A 258 6.08 15.31 17.78
CA GLN A 258 5.01 16.09 17.15
C GLN A 258 4.73 15.56 15.73
N PRO A 259 3.50 15.74 15.21
CA PRO A 259 3.17 15.36 13.86
C PRO A 259 4.05 16.08 12.82
N GLY A 260 4.55 15.35 11.82
CA GLY A 260 5.44 15.93 10.81
C GLY A 260 6.05 14.91 9.85
N ARG A 261 6.75 15.43 8.84
CA ARG A 261 7.58 14.65 7.90
C ARG A 261 9.06 14.96 8.19
N TYR A 262 9.82 13.95 8.58
CA TYR A 262 11.19 14.08 9.09
C TYR A 262 12.17 13.33 8.18
N PRO A 263 13.02 14.04 7.41
CA PRO A 263 14.08 13.40 6.64
C PRO A 263 15.18 12.88 7.57
N VAL A 264 15.52 11.60 7.49
CA VAL A 264 16.59 10.95 8.25
C VAL A 264 17.69 10.53 7.29
N GLU A 265 18.93 10.87 7.61
CA GLU A 265 20.10 10.39 6.86
C GLU A 265 21.08 9.63 7.76
N LEU A 266 21.53 8.48 7.28
CA LEU A 266 22.69 7.76 7.81
C LEU A 266 23.80 7.81 6.78
N ARG A 267 24.88 8.51 7.11
CA ARG A 267 26.03 8.71 6.23
C ARG A 267 27.14 7.74 6.62
N ALA A 268 27.45 6.81 5.71
CA ALA A 268 28.51 5.83 5.87
C ALA A 268 29.53 5.94 4.73
N ALA A 269 30.73 5.38 4.91
CA ALA A 269 31.73 5.29 3.84
C ALA A 269 31.22 4.56 2.57
N ARG A 270 30.23 3.68 2.73
CA ARG A 270 29.61 2.90 1.63
C ARG A 270 28.51 3.65 0.88
N GLY A 271 28.13 4.84 1.36
CA GLY A 271 27.05 5.65 0.80
C GLY A 271 26.12 6.18 1.87
N THR A 272 25.17 7.02 1.44
CA THR A 272 24.15 7.61 2.31
C THR A 272 22.86 6.81 2.17
N THR A 273 22.33 6.36 3.30
CA THR A 273 20.96 5.88 3.42
C THR A 273 20.08 7.06 3.85
N ALA A 274 19.06 7.41 3.08
CA ALA A 274 18.22 8.57 3.36
C ALA A 274 16.74 8.22 3.18
N TYR A 275 15.90 8.43 4.19
CA TYR A 275 14.47 8.14 4.13
C TYR A 275 13.66 9.19 4.89
N GLU A 276 12.34 9.20 4.71
CA GLU A 276 11.44 10.10 5.42
C GLU A 276 10.61 9.32 6.43
N LEU A 277 10.70 9.69 7.71
CA LEU A 277 9.75 9.27 8.74
C LEU A 277 8.56 10.21 8.75
N ARG A 278 7.37 9.64 8.89
CA ARG A 278 6.10 10.34 8.90
C ARG A 278 5.40 10.10 10.22
N VAL A 279 5.14 11.17 10.95
CA VAL A 279 4.44 11.11 12.23
C VAL A 279 3.05 11.69 12.01
N GLY A 280 2.04 10.82 12.01
CA GLY A 280 0.66 11.23 11.77
C GLY A 280 0.05 11.91 13.00
N PRO A 281 -0.82 12.93 12.82
CA PRO A 281 -1.52 13.52 13.95
C PRO A 281 -2.53 12.53 14.56
N PRO A 282 -2.90 12.69 15.85
CA PRO A 282 -4.00 11.95 16.44
C PRO A 282 -5.30 12.13 15.63
N LEU A 283 -6.12 11.08 15.59
CA LEU A 283 -7.40 11.12 14.86
C LEU A 283 -8.31 12.21 15.46
N GLU A 284 -8.29 12.34 16.78
CA GLU A 284 -9.10 13.26 17.56
C GLU A 284 -8.81 14.72 17.19
N THR A 285 -7.54 15.05 16.93
CA THR A 285 -7.13 16.38 16.46
C THR A 285 -7.73 16.70 15.09
N LEU A 286 -7.59 15.79 14.13
CA LEU A 286 -8.14 15.98 12.79
C LEU A 286 -9.68 16.03 12.78
N LEU A 287 -10.32 15.27 13.67
CA LEU A 287 -11.78 15.29 13.82
C LEU A 287 -12.28 16.60 14.43
N ALA A 288 -11.58 17.14 15.43
CA ALA A 288 -11.90 18.44 16.00
C ALA A 288 -11.81 19.54 14.94
N ASP A 289 -10.70 19.59 14.20
CA ASP A 289 -10.52 20.55 13.10
C ASP A 289 -11.61 20.41 12.04
N ARG A 290 -11.95 19.16 11.67
CA ARG A 290 -12.98 18.89 10.67
C ARG A 290 -14.38 19.30 11.15
N ALA A 291 -14.70 19.03 12.40
CA ALA A 291 -15.97 19.42 13.01
C ALA A 291 -16.10 20.94 13.09
N LEU A 292 -15.03 21.66 13.44
CA LEU A 292 -15.01 23.14 13.42
C LEU A 292 -15.31 23.68 12.02
N VAL A 293 -14.62 23.17 10.99
CA VAL A 293 -14.88 23.56 9.59
C VAL A 293 -16.31 23.22 9.14
N ALA A 294 -16.90 22.14 9.66
CA ALA A 294 -18.28 21.79 9.40
C ALA A 294 -19.28 22.73 10.11
N LEU A 295 -18.92 23.27 11.27
CA LEU A 295 -19.74 24.23 12.02
C LEU A 295 -19.62 25.68 11.50
N GLU A 296 -18.60 25.97 10.68
CA GLU A 296 -18.45 27.23 9.95
C GLU A 296 -19.29 27.30 8.66
N GLN A 297 -19.98 26.22 8.30
CA GLN A 297 -20.79 26.13 7.08
C GLN A 297 -22.00 27.10 7.07
N PRO A 298 -22.60 27.36 5.89
CA PRO A 298 -23.73 28.28 5.77
C PRO A 298 -24.88 27.97 6.74
N ARG A 299 -25.38 29.02 7.39
CA ARG A 299 -26.48 28.94 8.34
C ARG A 299 -27.83 29.09 7.66
N THR A 300 -28.86 28.51 8.27
CA THR A 300 -30.26 28.77 7.92
C THR A 300 -30.68 30.19 8.30
N ALA A 301 -31.86 30.62 7.87
CA ALA A 301 -32.45 31.89 8.33
C ALA A 301 -32.67 31.93 9.85
N ALA A 302 -32.77 30.76 10.51
CA ALA A 302 -32.89 30.63 11.96
C ALA A 302 -31.53 30.59 12.68
N GLY A 303 -30.41 30.74 11.98
CA GLY A 303 -29.06 30.72 12.57
C GLY A 303 -28.41 29.34 12.69
N ILE A 304 -29.16 28.25 12.50
CA ILE A 304 -28.65 26.88 12.63
C ILE A 304 -27.73 26.51 11.45
N VAL A 305 -26.59 25.88 11.73
CA VAL A 305 -25.61 25.45 10.71
C VAL A 305 -26.14 24.27 9.89
N ARG A 306 -25.90 24.29 8.56
CA ARG A 306 -26.25 23.18 7.67
C ARG A 306 -25.04 22.29 7.41
N LEU A 307 -25.00 21.14 8.07
CA LEU A 307 -24.02 20.09 7.76
C LEU A 307 -24.27 19.56 6.34
N ALA A 308 -23.18 19.44 5.57
CA ALA A 308 -23.24 19.14 4.14
C ALA A 308 -23.67 17.69 3.85
N ASP A 309 -23.15 16.74 4.63
CA ASP A 309 -23.28 15.30 4.40
C ASP A 309 -23.10 14.50 5.70
N GLY A 310 -23.16 13.17 5.59
CA GLY A 310 -22.96 12.25 6.71
C GLY A 310 -21.54 12.24 7.26
N ASP A 311 -20.52 12.61 6.46
CA ASP A 311 -19.14 12.72 6.93
C ASP A 311 -18.98 13.89 7.91
N ALA A 312 -19.54 15.05 7.55
CA ALA A 312 -19.60 16.22 8.43
C ALA A 312 -20.39 15.92 9.72
N ALA A 313 -21.52 15.22 9.61
CA ALA A 313 -22.32 14.83 10.77
C ALA A 313 -21.58 13.87 11.72
N LEU A 314 -20.89 12.85 11.18
CA LEU A 314 -20.06 11.94 11.98
C LEU A 314 -18.92 12.67 12.69
N ALA A 315 -18.24 13.60 12.01
CA ALA A 315 -17.16 14.38 12.61
C ALA A 315 -17.67 15.24 13.77
N VAL A 316 -18.77 15.99 13.56
CA VAL A 316 -19.38 16.83 14.61
C VAL A 316 -19.88 15.98 15.77
N GLN A 317 -20.59 14.88 15.51
CA GLN A 317 -21.06 13.97 16.55
C GLN A 317 -19.92 13.41 17.40
N ARG A 318 -18.80 13.00 16.77
CA ARG A 318 -17.65 12.44 17.50
C ARG A 318 -16.88 13.50 18.27
N ALA A 319 -16.69 14.69 17.71
CA ALA A 319 -16.06 15.80 18.41
C ALA A 319 -16.91 16.29 19.59
N LEU A 320 -18.24 16.30 19.45
CA LEU A 320 -19.17 16.60 20.54
C LEU A 320 -19.06 15.56 21.66
N ALA A 321 -19.08 14.26 21.32
CA ALA A 321 -18.95 13.19 22.30
C ALA A 321 -17.60 13.21 23.05
N ALA A 322 -16.54 13.68 22.40
CA ALA A 322 -15.21 13.85 23.01
C ALA A 322 -15.07 15.16 23.81
N ALA A 323 -16.08 16.02 23.84
CA ALA A 323 -16.07 17.32 24.51
C ALA A 323 -14.92 18.25 24.06
N VAL A 324 -14.54 18.20 22.78
CA VAL A 324 -13.46 19.03 22.20
C VAL A 324 -13.98 20.22 21.39
N LEU A 325 -15.31 20.39 21.29
CA LEU A 325 -15.93 21.51 20.59
C LEU A 325 -16.13 22.71 21.54
N PRO A 326 -15.87 23.95 21.08
CA PRO A 326 -16.03 25.15 21.89
C PRO A 326 -17.50 25.54 22.10
N ASP A 327 -18.39 25.20 21.16
CA ASP A 327 -19.82 25.53 21.20
C ASP A 327 -20.65 24.24 21.02
N THR A 328 -21.07 23.66 22.14
CA THR A 328 -21.82 22.40 22.17
C THR A 328 -23.27 22.58 21.74
N GLU A 329 -23.90 23.72 22.06
CA GLU A 329 -25.29 24.01 21.69
C GLU A 329 -25.42 24.13 20.17
N LEU A 330 -24.50 24.86 19.52
CA LEU A 330 -24.48 24.98 18.06
C LEU A 330 -24.30 23.62 17.37
N ALA A 331 -23.46 22.76 17.94
CA ALA A 331 -23.22 21.42 17.43
C ALA A 331 -24.49 20.55 17.53
N GLU A 332 -25.16 20.56 18.68
CA GLU A 332 -26.43 19.84 18.89
C GLU A 332 -27.51 20.31 17.93
N GLU A 333 -27.71 21.62 17.79
CA GLU A 333 -28.69 22.18 16.84
C GLU A 333 -28.39 21.79 15.39
N ALA A 334 -27.11 21.76 15.00
CA ALA A 334 -26.69 21.37 13.66
C ALA A 334 -26.95 19.88 13.38
N LEU A 335 -26.71 19.00 14.38
CA LEU A 335 -27.00 17.57 14.29
C LEU A 335 -28.50 17.31 14.23
N ASP A 336 -29.30 17.98 15.06
CA ASP A 336 -30.76 17.86 15.07
C ASP A 336 -31.35 18.28 13.71
N LEU A 337 -30.87 19.40 13.16
CA LEU A 337 -31.27 19.85 11.82
C LEU A 337 -30.84 18.86 10.73
N HIS A 338 -29.64 18.28 10.82
CA HIS A 338 -29.17 17.28 9.86
C HIS A 338 -30.09 16.05 9.89
N THR A 339 -30.36 15.51 11.08
CA THR A 339 -31.25 14.36 11.30
C THR A 339 -32.66 14.61 10.75
N ALA A 340 -33.23 15.78 11.03
CA ALA A 340 -34.57 16.18 10.56
C ALA A 340 -34.66 16.32 9.03
N ARG A 341 -33.54 16.57 8.35
CA ARG A 341 -33.48 16.74 6.89
C ARG A 341 -33.09 15.48 6.14
N LEU A 342 -32.73 14.40 6.84
CA LEU A 342 -32.45 13.13 6.18
C LEU A 342 -33.71 12.64 5.43
N PRO A 343 -33.57 12.10 4.21
CA PRO A 343 -34.70 11.69 3.39
C PRO A 343 -35.45 10.51 4.02
N ASP A 344 -36.77 10.57 4.14
CA ASP A 344 -37.62 9.48 4.72
C ASP A 344 -37.54 8.13 3.98
N GLY A 345 -36.79 8.08 2.86
CA GLY A 345 -36.55 6.86 2.10
C GLY A 345 -35.61 5.89 2.81
N ASP A 346 -35.68 4.63 2.38
CA ASP A 346 -34.97 3.53 3.01
C ASP A 346 -33.52 3.37 2.50
N ALA A 347 -33.12 4.07 1.44
CA ALA A 347 -31.77 4.03 0.90
C ALA A 347 -30.89 5.10 1.57
N LEU A 348 -30.18 4.70 2.64
CA LEU A 348 -29.20 5.55 3.33
C LEU A 348 -27.78 5.06 3.05
N ASP A 349 -26.86 6.02 2.87
CA ASP A 349 -25.42 5.73 2.82
C ASP A 349 -24.97 5.07 4.14
N PRO A 350 -24.05 4.08 4.12
CA PRO A 350 -23.57 3.42 5.32
C PRO A 350 -23.03 4.37 6.40
N ARG A 351 -22.48 5.53 6.03
CA ARG A 351 -22.00 6.52 7.01
C ARG A 351 -23.15 7.19 7.74
N THR A 352 -24.25 7.49 7.04
CA THR A 352 -25.48 7.98 7.65
C THR A 352 -26.09 6.94 8.59
N VAL A 353 -26.03 5.64 8.24
CA VAL A 353 -26.45 4.57 9.15
C VAL A 353 -25.60 4.57 10.43
N GLY A 354 -24.27 4.68 10.30
CA GLY A 354 -23.37 4.82 11.45
C GLY A 354 -23.68 6.03 12.32
N TYR A 355 -23.94 7.18 11.69
CA TYR A 355 -24.36 8.42 12.36
C TYR A 355 -25.65 8.23 13.17
N LEU A 356 -26.69 7.62 12.58
CA LEU A 356 -27.96 7.35 13.26
C LEU A 356 -27.80 6.42 14.48
N CYS A 357 -26.90 5.44 14.40
CA CYS A 357 -26.58 4.57 15.54
C CYS A 357 -25.91 5.36 16.68
N GLY A 358 -25.00 6.28 16.34
CA GLY A 358 -24.38 7.20 17.29
C GLY A 358 -25.40 8.15 17.93
N GLU A 359 -26.31 8.71 17.12
CA GLU A 359 -27.33 9.65 17.62
C GLU A 359 -28.34 8.95 18.51
N HIS A 360 -28.73 7.72 18.18
CA HIS A 360 -29.52 6.88 19.09
C HIS A 360 -28.82 6.71 20.44
N THR A 361 -27.51 6.44 20.43
CA THR A 361 -26.74 6.28 21.67
C THR A 361 -26.68 7.58 22.49
N ARG A 362 -26.60 8.74 21.82
CA ARG A 362 -26.56 10.08 22.45
C ARG A 362 -27.91 10.50 23.03
N THR A 363 -28.99 10.30 22.27
CA THR A 363 -30.33 10.87 22.54
C THR A 363 -31.31 9.89 23.14
N GLY A 364 -31.07 8.59 22.97
CA GLY A 364 -32.02 7.53 23.31
C GLY A 364 -33.21 7.39 22.36
N ASP A 365 -33.27 8.13 21.24
CA ASP A 365 -34.42 8.10 20.33
C ASP A 365 -34.50 6.75 19.56
N PRO A 366 -35.54 5.92 19.80
CA PRO A 366 -35.68 4.63 19.13
C PRO A 366 -35.97 4.75 17.62
N ALA A 367 -36.54 5.86 17.15
CA ALA A 367 -36.88 6.05 15.74
C ALA A 367 -35.63 6.10 14.84
N LEU A 368 -34.53 6.64 15.36
CA LEU A 368 -33.23 6.69 14.67
C LEU A 368 -32.67 5.29 14.44
N LEU A 369 -32.76 4.43 15.46
CA LEU A 369 -32.29 3.05 15.39
C LEU A 369 -33.16 2.21 14.44
N GLU A 370 -34.48 2.40 14.44
CA GLU A 370 -35.39 1.72 13.50
C GLU A 370 -35.11 2.11 12.05
N ARG A 371 -34.80 3.39 11.81
CA ARG A 371 -34.44 3.89 10.49
C ARG A 371 -33.11 3.31 10.00
N ALA A 372 -32.11 3.25 10.88
CA ALA A 372 -30.82 2.61 10.59
C ALA A 372 -30.99 1.12 10.28
N GLU A 373 -31.79 0.40 11.07
CA GLU A 373 -32.10 -1.02 10.85
C GLU A 373 -32.77 -1.25 9.50
N ARG A 374 -33.79 -0.47 9.17
CA ARG A 374 -34.49 -0.58 7.89
C ARG A 374 -33.56 -0.35 6.70
N ALA A 375 -32.70 0.67 6.78
CA ALA A 375 -31.75 0.97 5.72
C ALA A 375 -30.81 -0.20 5.41
N VAL A 376 -30.31 -0.87 6.46
CA VAL A 376 -29.46 -2.07 6.28
C VAL A 376 -30.26 -3.24 5.70
N LEU A 377 -31.51 -3.44 6.12
CA LEU A 377 -32.35 -4.55 5.67
C LEU A 377 -32.84 -4.41 4.22
N VAL A 378 -32.91 -3.19 3.67
CA VAL A 378 -33.28 -2.98 2.25
C VAL A 378 -32.07 -2.99 1.31
N ALA A 379 -30.84 -2.97 1.83
CA ALA A 379 -29.63 -2.97 1.02
C ALA A 379 -29.62 -4.17 0.06
N ALA A 380 -29.44 -3.91 -1.23
CA ALA A 380 -29.53 -4.92 -2.28
C ALA A 380 -28.16 -5.52 -2.68
N SER A 381 -27.05 -4.87 -2.30
CA SER A 381 -25.71 -5.30 -2.66
C SER A 381 -24.67 -4.94 -1.59
N PRO A 382 -23.50 -5.60 -1.57
CA PRO A 382 -22.39 -5.22 -0.69
C PRO A 382 -21.78 -3.89 -1.14
N GLU A 383 -22.18 -2.80 -0.49
CA GLU A 383 -21.60 -1.48 -0.71
C GLU A 383 -20.45 -1.22 0.28
N PRO A 384 -19.48 -0.35 -0.07
CA PRO A 384 -18.40 0.03 0.83
C PRO A 384 -18.93 0.57 2.16
N GLY A 385 -18.48 -0.02 3.28
CA GLY A 385 -18.87 0.41 4.61
C GLY A 385 -20.17 -0.17 5.15
N LEU A 386 -20.93 -0.94 4.37
CA LEU A 386 -22.18 -1.55 4.83
C LEU A 386 -21.95 -2.47 6.04
N GLY A 387 -20.86 -3.25 6.04
CA GLY A 387 -20.56 -4.13 7.18
C GLY A 387 -19.99 -3.37 8.37
N LEU A 388 -19.26 -2.27 8.14
CA LEU A 388 -18.83 -1.35 9.21
C LEU A 388 -20.05 -0.72 9.91
N ALA A 389 -20.98 -0.15 9.12
CA ALA A 389 -22.21 0.45 9.62
C ALA A 389 -23.11 -0.58 10.32
N ALA A 390 -23.23 -1.79 9.75
CA ALA A 390 -23.97 -2.87 10.38
C ALA A 390 -23.35 -3.31 11.71
N THR A 391 -22.03 -3.24 11.85
CA THR A 391 -21.36 -3.53 13.13
C THR A 391 -21.82 -2.53 14.20
N GLN A 392 -21.85 -1.23 13.87
CA GLN A 392 -22.36 -0.18 14.77
C GLN A 392 -23.85 -0.38 15.09
N LEU A 393 -24.67 -0.72 14.08
CA LEU A 393 -26.08 -1.03 14.26
C LEU A 393 -26.28 -2.24 15.20
N CYS A 394 -25.54 -3.33 15.00
CA CYS A 394 -25.64 -4.50 15.86
C CYS A 394 -25.26 -4.18 17.31
N LEU A 395 -24.23 -3.36 17.54
CA LEU A 395 -23.88 -2.89 18.88
C LEU A 395 -25.02 -2.06 19.50
N ALA A 396 -25.57 -1.10 18.76
CA ALA A 396 -26.68 -0.28 19.22
C ALA A 396 -27.95 -1.11 19.52
N LEU A 397 -28.28 -2.09 18.68
CA LEU A 397 -29.38 -3.04 18.92
C LEU A 397 -29.16 -3.86 20.19
N LEU A 398 -27.95 -4.37 20.42
CA LEU A 398 -27.62 -5.13 21.63
C LEU A 398 -27.76 -4.27 22.89
N LEU A 399 -27.25 -3.02 22.85
CA LEU A 399 -27.38 -2.07 23.96
C LEU A 399 -28.86 -1.72 24.24
N ALA A 400 -29.69 -1.64 23.20
CA ALA A 400 -31.13 -1.44 23.31
C ALA A 400 -31.93 -2.73 23.65
N GLY A 401 -31.27 -3.88 23.85
CA GLY A 401 -31.93 -5.16 24.14
C GLY A 401 -32.72 -5.75 22.97
N ARG A 402 -32.43 -5.35 21.73
CA ARG A 402 -33.08 -5.79 20.49
C ARG A 402 -32.30 -6.92 19.81
N PRO A 403 -32.99 -7.81 19.07
CA PRO A 403 -32.34 -8.93 18.38
C PRO A 403 -31.52 -8.47 17.17
N VAL A 404 -30.28 -8.94 17.04
CA VAL A 404 -29.41 -8.67 15.87
C VAL A 404 -29.54 -9.69 14.74
N ALA A 405 -30.24 -10.80 14.98
CA ALA A 405 -30.32 -11.92 14.05
C ALA A 405 -30.89 -11.56 12.65
N PRO A 406 -31.92 -10.70 12.51
CA PRO A 406 -32.44 -10.31 11.19
C PRO A 406 -31.39 -9.60 10.33
N VAL A 407 -30.66 -8.65 10.92
CA VAL A 407 -29.58 -7.91 10.26
C VAL A 407 -28.48 -8.87 9.81
N LEU A 408 -27.96 -9.71 10.73
CA LEU A 408 -26.91 -10.68 10.41
C LEU A 408 -27.36 -11.69 9.33
N GLN A 409 -28.66 -12.03 9.27
CA GLN A 409 -29.21 -12.91 8.25
C GLN A 409 -29.25 -12.28 6.88
N HIS A 410 -29.70 -11.03 6.80
CA HIS A 410 -29.71 -10.28 5.56
C HIS A 410 -28.30 -10.15 4.97
N LEU A 411 -27.34 -9.70 5.79
CA LEU A 411 -25.95 -9.50 5.37
C LEU A 411 -25.26 -10.79 4.95
N ALA A 412 -25.54 -11.91 5.63
CA ALA A 412 -25.03 -13.22 5.22
C ALA A 412 -25.59 -13.63 3.84
N GLY A 413 -26.86 -13.31 3.57
CA GLY A 413 -27.49 -13.50 2.27
C GLY A 413 -26.83 -12.67 1.16
N LEU A 414 -26.55 -11.39 1.43
CA LEU A 414 -25.85 -10.49 0.50
C LEU A 414 -24.44 -11.00 0.18
N ALA A 415 -23.67 -11.35 1.20
CA ALA A 415 -22.32 -11.89 1.03
C ALA A 415 -22.34 -13.16 0.17
N ALA A 416 -23.23 -14.11 0.46
CA ALA A 416 -23.35 -15.35 -0.32
C ALA A 416 -23.79 -15.10 -1.77
N ALA A 417 -24.64 -14.09 -2.01
CA ALA A 417 -25.11 -13.76 -3.35
C ALA A 417 -24.01 -13.13 -4.22
N ALA A 418 -23.20 -12.25 -3.64
CA ALA A 418 -22.13 -11.56 -4.34
C ALA A 418 -20.87 -12.43 -4.52
N ASP A 419 -20.59 -13.34 -3.60
CA ASP A 419 -19.43 -14.25 -3.67
C ASP A 419 -19.46 -15.16 -4.91
N ARG A 420 -20.65 -15.53 -5.39
CA ARG A 420 -20.84 -16.26 -6.66
C ARG A 420 -20.29 -15.53 -7.90
N ARG A 421 -19.88 -14.26 -7.76
CA ARG A 421 -19.36 -13.39 -8.83
C ARG A 421 -17.93 -12.89 -8.54
N ALA A 422 -17.26 -13.36 -7.49
CA ALA A 422 -16.18 -12.62 -6.83
C ALA A 422 -14.74 -12.87 -7.34
N SER A 423 -14.46 -13.93 -8.12
CA SER A 423 -13.08 -14.36 -8.42
C SER A 423 -12.22 -13.36 -9.20
N ALA A 424 -12.78 -12.25 -9.68
CA ALA A 424 -12.08 -11.13 -10.34
C ALA A 424 -12.61 -9.75 -9.90
N ALA A 425 -13.23 -9.66 -8.72
CA ALA A 425 -13.85 -8.42 -8.27
C ALA A 425 -12.81 -7.32 -7.99
N PRO A 426 -13.13 -6.03 -8.28
CA PRO A 426 -12.30 -4.89 -7.92
C PRO A 426 -11.96 -4.88 -6.42
N LEU A 427 -10.83 -4.24 -6.06
CA LEU A 427 -10.31 -4.20 -4.69
C LEU A 427 -11.36 -3.76 -3.66
N VAL A 428 -12.08 -2.68 -3.95
CA VAL A 428 -13.14 -2.13 -3.08
C VAL A 428 -14.27 -3.15 -2.86
N ALA A 429 -14.67 -3.88 -3.90
CA ALA A 429 -15.68 -4.92 -3.75
C ALA A 429 -15.19 -6.11 -2.90
N GLN A 430 -13.88 -6.43 -2.96
CA GLN A 430 -13.30 -7.43 -2.05
C GLN A 430 -13.32 -6.95 -0.59
N ALA A 431 -13.03 -5.67 -0.35
CA ALA A 431 -13.12 -5.07 0.98
C ALA A 431 -14.56 -5.09 1.52
N SER A 432 -15.55 -4.67 0.71
CA SER A 432 -16.98 -4.73 1.07
C SER A 432 -17.45 -6.14 1.41
N LEU A 433 -17.01 -7.15 0.66
CA LEU A 433 -17.31 -8.56 0.96
C LEU A 433 -16.67 -9.02 2.27
N LEU A 434 -15.42 -8.63 2.51
CA LEU A 434 -14.73 -8.97 3.76
C LEU A 434 -15.43 -8.35 4.97
N GLU A 435 -15.92 -7.12 4.88
CA GLU A 435 -16.72 -6.51 5.96
C GLU A 435 -17.94 -7.36 6.33
N LEU A 436 -18.72 -7.76 5.31
CA LEU A 436 -19.92 -8.58 5.52
C LEU A 436 -19.56 -9.94 6.11
N GLU A 437 -18.45 -10.54 5.68
CA GLU A 437 -17.98 -11.80 6.24
C GLU A 437 -17.53 -11.63 7.70
N VAL A 438 -16.80 -10.57 8.04
CA VAL A 438 -16.36 -10.30 9.42
C VAL A 438 -17.56 -10.16 10.36
N VAL A 439 -18.56 -9.34 10.02
CA VAL A 439 -19.72 -9.12 10.88
C VAL A 439 -20.61 -10.38 10.99
N THR A 440 -20.67 -11.21 9.93
CA THR A 440 -21.49 -12.43 9.93
C THR A 440 -20.77 -13.67 10.46
N THR A 441 -19.45 -13.61 10.68
CA THR A 441 -18.66 -14.76 11.17
C THR A 441 -19.13 -15.22 12.56
N ALA A 442 -19.63 -14.30 13.41
CA ALA A 442 -20.21 -14.63 14.71
C ALA A 442 -21.40 -15.62 14.64
N ARG A 443 -22.03 -15.79 13.46
CA ARG A 443 -23.16 -16.70 13.26
C ARG A 443 -22.75 -18.10 12.78
N ARG A 444 -21.56 -18.27 12.21
CA ARG A 444 -21.19 -19.53 11.53
C ARG A 444 -20.69 -20.55 12.54
N GLY A 445 -21.37 -21.70 12.63
CA GLY A 445 -20.90 -22.85 13.41
C GLY A 445 -19.62 -23.47 12.85
N PRO A 446 -19.00 -24.44 13.54
CA PRO A 446 -17.66 -24.96 13.22
C PRO A 446 -17.50 -25.54 11.80
N ALA A 447 -18.57 -26.10 11.22
CA ALA A 447 -18.53 -26.77 9.92
C ALA A 447 -18.51 -25.80 8.71
N ASP A 448 -19.26 -24.70 8.78
CA ASP A 448 -19.18 -23.60 7.78
C ASP A 448 -17.94 -22.72 7.99
N GLY A 449 -17.27 -22.87 9.14
CA GLY A 449 -16.07 -22.14 9.51
C GLY A 449 -14.87 -22.42 8.62
N ALA A 450 -14.72 -23.63 8.07
CA ALA A 450 -13.52 -24.00 7.30
C ALA A 450 -13.46 -23.31 5.92
N ALA A 451 -14.55 -23.37 5.13
CA ALA A 451 -14.61 -22.72 3.82
C ALA A 451 -14.70 -21.19 3.94
N GLY A 452 -15.47 -20.68 4.92
CA GLY A 452 -15.48 -19.25 5.24
C GLY A 452 -14.10 -18.73 5.67
N SER A 453 -13.35 -19.53 6.44
CA SER A 453 -11.98 -19.19 6.84
C SER A 453 -11.00 -19.15 5.65
N VAL A 454 -11.17 -19.99 4.62
CA VAL A 454 -10.34 -19.92 3.40
C VAL A 454 -10.56 -18.59 2.67
N ARG A 455 -11.82 -18.23 2.41
CA ARG A 455 -12.15 -17.00 1.66
C ARG A 455 -11.73 -15.72 2.39
N VAL A 456 -11.97 -15.67 3.71
CA VAL A 456 -11.49 -14.58 4.55
C VAL A 456 -9.96 -14.47 4.45
N ARG A 457 -9.23 -15.59 4.52
CA ARG A 457 -7.77 -15.59 4.38
C ARG A 457 -7.29 -15.06 3.03
N GLU A 458 -7.95 -15.44 1.94
CA GLU A 458 -7.64 -14.99 0.58
C GLU A 458 -7.89 -13.49 0.41
N ARG A 459 -9.05 -12.98 0.87
CA ARG A 459 -9.35 -11.54 0.84
C ARG A 459 -8.36 -10.74 1.69
N VAL A 460 -8.08 -11.21 2.90
CA VAL A 460 -7.07 -10.56 3.76
C VAL A 460 -5.70 -10.57 3.07
N ALA A 461 -5.33 -11.62 2.35
CA ALA A 461 -4.09 -11.67 1.58
C ALA A 461 -4.05 -10.58 0.50
N ALA A 462 -5.11 -10.49 -0.32
CA ALA A 462 -5.22 -9.50 -1.40
C ALA A 462 -5.20 -8.05 -0.86
N LEU A 463 -6.06 -7.73 0.11
CA LEU A 463 -6.11 -6.40 0.72
C LEU A 463 -4.79 -6.04 1.40
N GLY A 464 -4.21 -6.98 2.14
CA GLY A 464 -2.91 -6.79 2.80
C GLY A 464 -1.78 -6.53 1.82
N GLY A 465 -1.84 -7.12 0.61
CA GLY A 465 -0.89 -6.85 -0.47
C GLY A 465 -0.87 -5.38 -0.90
N TRP A 466 -2.04 -4.74 -0.98
CA TRP A 466 -2.17 -3.32 -1.27
C TRP A 466 -1.72 -2.39 -0.12
N LEU A 467 -1.63 -2.92 1.09
CA LEU A 467 -1.00 -2.26 2.24
C LEU A 467 0.48 -2.67 2.42
N GLY A 468 1.09 -3.25 1.39
CA GLY A 468 2.50 -3.65 1.37
C GLY A 468 2.81 -4.96 2.08
N ALA A 469 1.85 -5.60 2.77
CA ALA A 469 2.00 -6.90 3.40
C ALA A 469 3.23 -7.02 4.33
N GLY A 470 3.61 -5.92 4.97
CA GLY A 470 4.72 -5.84 5.93
C GLY A 470 6.09 -5.60 5.32
N LEU A 471 6.15 -5.26 4.04
CA LEU A 471 7.33 -4.74 3.34
C LEU A 471 7.74 -3.37 3.87
N THR A 472 9.04 -3.11 3.89
CA THR A 472 9.61 -1.80 4.18
C THR A 472 9.54 -0.90 2.94
N GLY A 473 9.37 0.41 3.15
CA GLY A 473 9.20 1.38 2.05
C GLY A 473 7.74 1.82 1.89
N ARG A 474 7.36 2.23 0.69
CA ARG A 474 6.02 2.77 0.38
C ARG A 474 5.45 2.19 -0.90
N ALA A 475 4.14 2.33 -1.09
CA ALA A 475 3.47 2.00 -2.33
C ALA A 475 4.08 2.81 -3.49
N VAL A 476 4.44 2.14 -4.59
CA VAL A 476 4.86 2.81 -5.83
C VAL A 476 3.70 3.62 -6.41
N ARG A 477 2.49 3.06 -6.32
CA ARG A 477 1.23 3.75 -6.62
C ARG A 477 0.36 3.76 -5.36
N PRO A 478 0.34 4.85 -4.59
CA PRO A 478 -0.50 4.93 -3.41
C PRO A 478 -1.98 4.87 -3.80
N LEU A 479 -2.79 4.19 -2.98
CA LEU A 479 -4.24 4.21 -3.12
C LEU A 479 -4.79 5.62 -2.86
N PRO A 480 -5.95 5.99 -3.45
CA PRO A 480 -6.77 7.10 -2.96
C PRO A 480 -6.95 7.03 -1.45
N VAL A 481 -6.97 8.19 -0.77
CA VAL A 481 -6.88 8.21 0.71
C VAL A 481 -8.13 7.61 1.36
N ASP A 482 -9.28 7.75 0.71
CA ASP A 482 -10.55 7.15 1.12
C ASP A 482 -10.50 5.61 1.04
N GLN A 483 -9.97 5.05 -0.05
CA GLN A 483 -9.80 3.61 -0.24
C GLN A 483 -8.79 3.03 0.75
N LEU A 484 -7.69 3.75 0.99
CA LEU A 484 -6.71 3.36 2.00
C LEU A 484 -7.34 3.29 3.39
N ALA A 485 -8.10 4.32 3.77
CA ALA A 485 -8.80 4.38 5.06
C ALA A 485 -9.83 3.25 5.21
N HIS A 486 -10.57 2.98 4.14
CA HIS A 486 -11.53 1.89 4.08
C HIS A 486 -10.85 0.53 4.34
N LEU A 487 -9.79 0.22 3.59
CA LEU A 487 -9.02 -1.03 3.78
C LEU A 487 -8.46 -1.16 5.20
N CYS A 488 -7.94 -0.07 5.77
CA CYS A 488 -7.42 -0.07 7.14
C CYS A 488 -8.54 -0.37 8.16
N ALA A 489 -9.70 0.27 8.01
CA ALA A 489 -10.86 0.03 8.87
C ALA A 489 -11.32 -1.44 8.82
N VAL A 490 -11.42 -2.03 7.63
CA VAL A 490 -11.84 -3.45 7.48
C VAL A 490 -10.84 -4.40 8.14
N LEU A 491 -9.53 -4.20 7.92
CA LEU A 491 -8.50 -5.07 8.49
C LEU A 491 -8.34 -4.87 10.01
N ALA A 492 -8.64 -3.69 10.55
CA ALA A 492 -8.66 -3.43 11.98
C ALA A 492 -9.78 -4.20 12.71
N LEU A 493 -10.90 -4.47 12.04
CA LEU A 493 -12.05 -5.18 12.62
C LEU A 493 -11.94 -6.71 12.58
N LEU A 494 -10.91 -7.28 11.94
CA LEU A 494 -10.74 -8.72 11.90
C LEU A 494 -10.68 -9.33 13.32
N PRO A 495 -11.23 -10.54 13.51
CA PRO A 495 -10.96 -11.33 14.72
C PRO A 495 -9.47 -11.67 14.80
N GLU A 496 -8.90 -11.73 16.00
CA GLU A 496 -7.47 -11.99 16.22
C GLU A 496 -6.91 -13.21 15.46
N PRO A 497 -7.60 -14.39 15.42
CA PRO A 497 -7.11 -15.53 14.64
C PRO A 497 -7.03 -15.25 13.14
N ALA A 498 -7.97 -14.47 12.59
CA ALA A 498 -7.97 -14.08 11.19
C ALA A 498 -6.89 -13.03 10.90
N ALA A 499 -6.65 -12.10 11.82
CA ALA A 499 -5.59 -11.10 11.70
C ALA A 499 -4.18 -11.70 11.82
N ALA A 500 -4.02 -12.76 12.62
CA ALA A 500 -2.73 -13.40 12.87
C ALA A 500 -2.29 -14.39 11.78
N VAL A 501 -3.21 -14.83 10.91
CA VAL A 501 -2.99 -15.95 9.99
C VAL A 501 -1.83 -15.74 9.00
N HIS A 502 -1.56 -14.49 8.62
CA HIS A 502 -0.50 -14.14 7.69
C HIS A 502 0.80 -13.69 8.37
N ARG A 503 0.87 -13.74 9.71
CA ARG A 503 2.04 -13.25 10.48
C ARG A 503 3.35 -13.94 10.09
N THR A 504 3.30 -15.23 9.78
CA THR A 504 4.50 -15.99 9.37
C THR A 504 5.08 -15.49 8.05
N ARG A 505 4.19 -15.15 7.10
CA ARG A 505 4.48 -14.72 5.73
C ARG A 505 4.82 -13.25 5.62
N TRP A 506 4.05 -12.39 6.27
CA TRP A 506 4.22 -10.94 6.26
C TRP A 506 5.24 -10.49 7.30
N GLY A 507 5.42 -11.24 8.37
CA GLY A 507 6.22 -10.83 9.53
C GLY A 507 5.47 -9.89 10.48
N CYS A 508 4.20 -9.61 10.24
CA CYS A 508 3.30 -8.81 11.08
C CYS A 508 1.85 -9.29 10.91
N THR A 509 0.96 -8.92 11.83
CA THR A 509 -0.48 -9.22 11.72
C THR A 509 -1.18 -8.21 10.82
N ALA A 510 -2.40 -8.52 10.39
CA ALA A 510 -3.23 -7.56 9.64
C ALA A 510 -3.55 -6.31 10.47
N HIS A 511 -3.71 -6.45 11.80
CA HIS A 511 -3.90 -5.31 12.71
C HIS A 511 -2.71 -4.36 12.71
N VAL A 512 -1.48 -4.88 12.68
CA VAL A 512 -0.27 -4.04 12.57
C VAL A 512 -0.22 -3.29 11.24
N LEU A 513 -0.64 -3.92 10.14
CA LEU A 513 -0.74 -3.24 8.84
C LEU A 513 -1.80 -2.15 8.85
N ALA A 514 -2.98 -2.44 9.40
CA ALA A 514 -4.07 -1.48 9.53
C ALA A 514 -3.67 -0.28 10.39
N ALA A 515 -2.93 -0.50 11.49
CA ALA A 515 -2.43 0.57 12.34
C ALA A 515 -1.43 1.48 11.60
N GLY A 516 -0.44 0.91 10.91
CA GLY A 516 0.50 1.69 10.11
C GLY A 516 -0.19 2.44 8.96
N GLY A 517 -1.11 1.78 8.24
CA GLY A 517 -1.88 2.41 7.18
C GLY A 517 -2.82 3.52 7.69
N ARG A 518 -3.40 3.37 8.90
CA ARG A 518 -4.16 4.43 9.57
C ARG A 518 -3.29 5.67 9.78
N VAL A 519 -2.05 5.52 10.23
CA VAL A 519 -1.13 6.65 10.36
C VAL A 519 -0.89 7.31 9.00
N SER A 520 -0.62 6.53 7.95
CA SER A 520 -0.44 7.07 6.59
C SER A 520 -1.70 7.82 6.09
N VAL A 521 -2.91 7.40 6.47
CA VAL A 521 -4.16 8.12 6.17
C VAL A 521 -4.21 9.46 6.89
N LEU A 522 -3.99 9.46 8.21
CA LEU A 522 -4.05 10.67 9.04
C LEU A 522 -3.02 11.70 8.56
N GLU A 523 -1.83 11.23 8.22
CA GLU A 523 -0.76 12.03 7.63
C GLU A 523 -1.20 12.66 6.30
N ARG A 524 -1.67 11.86 5.33
CA ARG A 524 -2.12 12.39 4.04
C ARG A 524 -3.32 13.34 4.17
N VAL A 525 -4.23 13.10 5.11
CA VAL A 525 -5.34 14.02 5.39
C VAL A 525 -4.83 15.38 5.89
N ALA A 526 -3.83 15.37 6.77
CA ALA A 526 -3.28 16.58 7.36
C ALA A 526 -2.48 17.43 6.35
N TRP A 527 -1.67 16.79 5.50
CA TRP A 527 -0.70 17.50 4.64
C TRP A 527 -1.09 17.57 3.16
N ASP A 528 -1.80 16.58 2.64
CA ASP A 528 -2.18 16.51 1.21
C ASP A 528 -3.69 16.81 1.00
N GLY A 529 -4.35 17.38 2.02
CA GLY A 529 -5.79 17.52 2.15
C GLY A 529 -6.55 17.86 0.87
N GLY A 530 -7.63 17.13 0.63
CA GLY A 530 -8.50 17.26 -0.55
C GLY A 530 -9.93 16.82 -0.25
N PRO A 531 -10.83 16.73 -1.26
CA PRO A 531 -12.23 16.36 -1.06
C PRO A 531 -12.42 14.97 -0.43
N GLU A 532 -11.44 14.08 -0.57
CA GLU A 532 -11.44 12.71 -0.01
C GLU A 532 -11.19 12.66 1.52
N ALA A 533 -10.78 13.77 2.14
CA ALA A 533 -10.42 13.80 3.56
C ALA A 533 -11.58 13.45 4.50
N GLY A 534 -12.78 13.97 4.24
CA GLY A 534 -13.99 13.67 5.01
C GLY A 534 -14.33 12.17 4.97
N PRO A 535 -14.53 11.59 3.78
CA PRO A 535 -14.78 10.16 3.62
C PRO A 535 -13.73 9.26 4.29
N ALA A 536 -12.44 9.63 4.20
CA ALA A 536 -11.35 8.87 4.81
C ALA A 536 -11.45 8.84 6.35
N LEU A 537 -11.67 9.99 6.99
CA LEU A 537 -11.82 10.06 8.46
C LEU A 537 -13.06 9.30 8.93
N SER A 538 -14.17 9.38 8.20
CA SER A 538 -15.39 8.63 8.50
C SER A 538 -15.17 7.12 8.47
N TRP A 539 -14.36 6.60 7.53
CA TRP A 539 -14.01 5.18 7.53
C TRP A 539 -13.24 4.76 8.76
N LEU A 540 -12.25 5.57 9.17
CA LEU A 540 -11.50 5.30 10.39
C LEU A 540 -12.41 5.31 11.62
N LEU A 541 -13.36 6.26 11.69
CA LEU A 541 -14.37 6.35 12.76
C LEU A 541 -15.30 5.13 12.83
N LEU A 542 -15.78 4.63 11.68
CA LEU A 542 -16.64 3.45 11.66
C LEU A 542 -15.87 2.17 11.99
N GLY A 543 -14.56 2.16 11.70
CA GLY A 543 -13.64 1.07 11.97
C GLY A 543 -13.01 1.06 13.37
N THR A 544 -13.20 2.11 14.19
CA THR A 544 -12.74 2.09 15.59
C THR A 544 -13.59 1.14 16.40
N ARG A 545 -12.95 0.24 17.17
CA ARG A 545 -13.65 -0.53 18.20
C ARG A 545 -14.19 0.45 19.24
N ALA A 546 -15.44 0.29 19.64
CA ALA A 546 -15.94 0.98 20.82
C ALA A 546 -15.18 0.39 22.02
N ASP A 547 -14.32 1.20 22.64
CA ASP A 547 -13.60 0.83 23.86
C ASP A 547 -14.52 0.81 25.08
#